data_AF-A0A965BZ51-F1
#
_entry.id   AF-A0A965BZ51-F1
#
_cell.length_a   1.000
_cell.length_b   1.000
_cell.length_c   1.000
_cell.angle_alpha   90.00
_cell.angle_beta   90.00
_cell.angle_gamma   90.00
#
_symmetry.space_group_name_H-M   'P 1'
#
loop_
_entity.id
_entity.type
_entity.pdbx_description
1 polymer ?
#
loop_
_entity_poly.entity_id
_entity_poly.type
_entity_poly.pdbx_seq_one_letter_code
_entity_poly.pdbx_strand_id
1 'polypeptide(L)' 'AFAAIGADKGKRKLIYCGGGIAATLDAFLLYQLGHENIAVYDASMNEWAKDESLPMEVG' A
#
# COMPACT_ATOMS: atom_id res chain seq x y z
N ALA A 1 10.32 5.15 -11.82
CA ALA A 1 10.67 5.32 -10.38
C ALA A 1 9.49 5.94 -9.67
N PHE A 2 9.12 5.48 -8.47
CA PHE A 2 7.91 5.84 -7.70
C PHE A 2 7.54 7.34 -7.63
N ALA A 3 8.48 8.26 -7.87
CA ALA A 3 8.23 9.69 -8.00
C ALA A 3 7.18 10.07 -9.06
N ALA A 4 7.11 9.35 -10.20
CA ALA A 4 6.19 9.68 -11.29
C ALA A 4 4.70 9.52 -10.92
N ILE A 5 4.41 8.73 -9.87
CA ILE A 5 3.06 8.51 -9.34
C ILE A 5 2.84 9.26 -8.01
N GLY A 6 3.70 10.23 -7.69
CA GLY A 6 3.59 11.02 -6.47
C GLY A 6 4.03 10.30 -5.19
N ALA A 7 4.66 9.12 -5.29
CA ALA A 7 5.24 8.36 -4.18
C ALA A 7 6.71 8.73 -3.96
N ASP A 8 6.96 10.01 -3.73
CA ASP A 8 8.27 10.57 -3.42
C ASP A 8 8.80 10.11 -2.05
N LYS A 9 10.11 10.23 -1.80
CA LYS A 9 10.75 9.78 -0.56
C LYS A 9 10.24 10.49 0.70
N GLY A 10 9.76 11.74 0.61
CA GLY A 10 9.33 12.54 1.76
C GLY A 10 7.98 12.16 2.35
N LYS A 11 7.12 11.47 1.59
CA LYS A 11 5.79 11.05 2.07
C LYS A 11 5.79 9.69 2.76
N ARG A 12 4.82 9.43 3.64
CA ARG A 12 4.56 8.07 4.15
C ARG A 12 4.01 7.21 3.02
N LYS A 13 4.47 5.95 2.92
CA LYS A 13 3.92 4.94 2.01
C LYS A 13 3.05 3.99 2.81
N LEU A 14 1.76 3.91 2.45
CA LEU A 14 0.85 2.89 2.95
C LEU A 14 0.57 1.93 1.80
N ILE A 15 0.97 0.67 1.97
CA ILE A 15 0.91 -0.32 0.89
C ILE A 15 -0.14 -1.36 1.25
N TYR A 16 -0.93 -1.76 0.26
CA TYR A 16 -1.98 -2.77 0.40
C TYR A 16 -2.09 -3.58 -0.89
N CYS A 17 -2.72 -4.75 -0.81
CA CYS A 17 -3.07 -5.55 -1.99
C CYS A 17 -4.45 -6.20 -1.76
N GLY A 18 -4.63 -7.48 -2.12
CA GLY A 18 -5.80 -8.24 -1.72
C GLY A 18 -5.80 -8.58 -0.22
N GLY A 19 -4.70 -9.15 0.28
CA GLY A 19 -4.58 -9.64 1.66
C GLY A 19 -3.18 -9.54 2.24
N GLY A 20 -2.47 -8.43 1.98
CA GLY A 20 -1.19 -8.10 2.63
C GLY A 20 0.08 -8.77 2.08
N ILE A 21 0.01 -9.95 1.44
CA ILE A 21 1.20 -10.71 1.01
C ILE A 21 2.06 -9.91 0.03
N ALA A 22 1.50 -9.48 -1.11
CA ALA A 22 2.25 -8.69 -2.10
C ALA A 22 2.69 -7.32 -1.53
N ALA A 23 1.88 -6.71 -0.66
CA ALA A 23 2.20 -5.43 -0.05
C ALA A 23 3.47 -5.49 0.82
N THR A 24 3.70 -6.62 1.50
CA THR A 24 4.90 -6.83 2.31
C THR A 24 6.17 -6.93 1.44
N LEU A 25 6.09 -7.55 0.26
CA LEU A 25 7.22 -7.59 -0.69
C LEU A 25 7.57 -6.17 -1.17
N ASP A 26 6.57 -5.38 -1.54
CA ASP A 26 6.77 -4.00 -1.99
C ASP A 26 7.31 -3.12 -0.86
N ALA A 27 6.84 -3.30 0.37
CA ALA A 27 7.36 -2.61 1.55
C ALA A 27 8.84 -2.92 1.77
N PHE A 28 9.23 -4.19 1.63
CA PHE A 28 10.62 -4.60 1.75
C PHE A 28 11.49 -3.99 0.65
N LEU A 29 11.04 -3.98 -0.60
CA LEU A 29 11.78 -3.36 -1.70
C LEU A 29 11.92 -1.84 -1.51
N LEU A 30 10.87 -1.15 -1.07
CA LEU A 30 10.93 0.28 -0.77
C LEU A 30 11.91 0.58 0.36
N TYR A 31 11.95 -0.26 1.41
CA TYR A 31 12.93 -0.16 2.47
C TYR A 31 14.35 -0.29 1.93
N GLN A 32 14.62 -1.30 1.09
CA GLN A 32 15.92 -1.49 0.43
C GLN A 32 16.32 -0.31 -0.47
N LEU A 33 15.35 0.44 -1.01
CA LEU A 33 15.58 1.65 -1.82
C LEU A 33 15.74 2.93 -0.97
N GLY A 34 15.79 2.80 0.36
CA GLY A 34 15.98 3.91 1.30
C GLY A 34 14.72 4.73 1.53
N HIS A 35 13.54 4.10 1.48
CA HIS A 35 12.31 4.68 2.01
C HIS A 35 12.14 4.18 3.45
N GLU A 36 12.10 5.08 4.43
CA GLU A 36 12.07 4.68 5.84
C GLU A 36 10.67 4.81 6.46
N ASN A 37 9.82 5.69 5.91
CA ASN A 37 8.46 5.91 6.38
C ASN A 37 7.46 5.05 5.59
N ILE A 38 7.40 3.76 5.92
CA ILE A 38 6.57 2.75 5.25
C ILE A 38 5.66 2.07 6.29
N ALA A 39 4.42 1.77 5.88
CA ALA A 39 3.53 0.88 6.61
C ALA A 39 2.76 -0.03 5.63
N VAL A 40 2.41 -1.22 6.11
CA VAL A 40 1.54 -2.15 5.39
C VAL A 40 0.16 -2.10 6.03
N TYR A 41 -0.87 -1.96 5.20
CA TYR A 41 -2.24 -2.21 5.60
C TYR A 41 -2.51 -3.71 5.47
N ASP A 42 -2.30 -4.43 6.57
CA ASP A 42 -2.20 -5.89 6.61
C ASP A 42 -3.43 -6.58 6.02
N ALA A 43 -4.62 -6.25 6.53
CA ALA A 43 -5.86 -6.86 6.08
C ALA A 43 -6.32 -6.37 4.69
N SER A 44 -5.74 -5.28 4.19
CA SER A 44 -5.78 -4.92 2.77
C SER A 44 -7.21 -4.82 2.20
N MET A 45 -7.42 -5.07 0.91
CA MET A 45 -8.75 -5.06 0.30
C MET A 45 -9.72 -6.05 0.97
N ASN A 46 -9.22 -7.16 1.53
CA ASN A 46 -10.05 -8.13 2.25
C ASN A 46 -10.71 -7.54 3.51
N GLU A 47 -10.17 -6.49 4.13
CA GLU A 47 -10.85 -5.75 5.18
C GLU A 47 -11.73 -4.65 4.60
N TRP A 48 -11.21 -3.85 3.65
CA TRP A 48 -11.96 -2.74 3.07
C TRP A 48 -13.27 -3.18 2.40
N ALA A 49 -13.22 -4.26 1.62
CA ALA A 49 -14.36 -4.76 0.87
C ALA A 49 -15.43 -5.45 1.74
N LYS A 50 -15.19 -5.67 3.03
CA LYS A 50 -16.20 -6.24 3.95
C LYS A 50 -17.22 -5.21 4.42
N ASP A 51 -16.85 -3.94 4.42
CA ASP A 51 -17.74 -2.86 4.81
C ASP A 51 -18.33 -2.22 3.54
N GLU A 52 -19.58 -2.58 3.24
CA GLU A 52 -20.32 -2.07 2.07
C GLU A 52 -20.60 -0.56 2.16
N SER A 53 -20.43 0.07 3.33
CA SER A 53 -20.56 1.52 3.47
C SER A 53 -19.32 2.29 2.97
N LEU A 54 -18.19 1.61 2.80
CA LEU A 54 -16.96 2.22 2.28
C LEU A 54 -17.03 2.35 0.76
N PRO A 55 -16.52 3.46 0.20
CA PRO A 55 -16.51 3.66 -1.24
C PRO A 55 -15.60 2.64 -1.92
N MET A 56 -16.09 2.03 -3.00
CA MET A 56 -15.33 1.13 -3.85
C MET A 56 -15.79 1.28 -5.30
N GLU A 57 -14.85 1.54 -6.19
CA GLU A 57 -15.12 1.54 -7.63
C GLU A 57 -15.09 0.11 -8.16
N VAL A 58 -16.09 -0.23 -8.97
CA VAL A 58 -16.19 -1.49 -9.72
C VAL A 58 -16.31 -1.14 -11.21
N GLY A 59 -15.78 -2.02 -12.07
CA GLY A 59 -15.78 -1.82 -13.52
C GLY A 59 -17.15 -1.94 -14.18
#